data_AF-A0A1C9W6Z8-F1
#
_entry.id   AF-A0A1C9W6Z8-F1
#
_cell.length_a   1.000
_cell.length_b   1.000
_cell.length_c   1.000
_cell.angle_alpha   90.00
_cell.angle_beta   90.00
_cell.angle_gamma   90.00
#
_symmetry.space_group_name_H-M   'P 1'
#
loop_
_entity.id
_entity.type
_entity.pdbx_description
1 polymer ?
#
loop_
_entity_poly.entity_id
_entity_poly.type
_entity_poly.pdbx_seq_one_letter_code
_entity_poly.pdbx_strand_id
1 'polypeptide(L)'
;MESVVKRCCVAISLLMAISVSFGAVANESAQKLGVCMSDSLNGKERKKLAKWVYLGMSAHSTIQPYSNFTEKDVDESNKYLGALVTRLLTEDCPDLAKSALQEGGSQAFEHAFGVVGQVAMQEIMAESSVSQSLAAFEKYLDQEKFNSVFN
;
A
#
# COMPACT_ATOMS: atom_id res chain seq x y z
N MET A 1 45.50 31.33 24.85
CA MET A 1 45.15 30.64 23.58
C MET A 1 44.17 29.50 23.82
N GLU A 2 44.33 28.71 24.89
CA GLU A 2 43.41 27.61 25.26
C GLU A 2 41.96 28.04 25.59
N SER A 3 41.75 29.25 26.12
CA SER A 3 40.40 29.74 26.47
C SER A 3 39.55 30.13 25.25
N VAL A 4 40.17 30.42 24.10
CA VAL A 4 39.48 30.76 22.85
C VAL A 4 39.03 29.48 22.13
N VAL A 5 39.86 28.44 22.13
CA VAL A 5 39.53 27.12 21.57
C VAL A 5 38.37 26.48 22.33
N LYS A 6 38.36 26.57 23.68
CA LYS A 6 37.26 26.07 24.52
C LYS A 6 35.92 26.77 24.24
N ARG A 7 35.94 28.07 23.92
CA ARG A 7 34.74 28.85 23.58
C ARG A 7 34.21 28.52 22.19
N CYS A 8 35.08 28.23 21.22
CA CYS A 8 34.67 27.77 19.89
C CYS A 8 34.08 26.35 19.91
N CYS A 9 34.60 25.44 20.74
CA CYS A 9 34.06 24.08 20.84
C CYS A 9 32.64 24.03 21.45
N VAL A 10 32.34 24.88 22.44
CA VAL A 10 31.01 24.92 23.06
C VAL A 10 29.94 25.50 22.12
N ALA A 11 30.31 26.43 21.23
CA ALA A 11 29.38 27.01 20.28
C ALA A 11 29.02 26.05 19.11
N ILE A 12 29.91 25.11 18.77
CA ILE A 12 29.69 24.16 17.67
C ILE A 12 28.83 22.96 18.12
N SER A 13 28.87 22.58 19.40
CA SER A 13 28.08 21.48 19.92
C SER A 13 26.57 21.78 20.10
N LEU A 14 26.15 23.05 20.06
CA LEU A 14 24.74 23.44 20.25
C LEU A 14 23.95 23.57 18.94
N LEU A 15 24.60 23.50 17.78
CA LEU A 15 23.96 23.65 16.45
C LEU A 15 23.46 22.34 15.84
N MET A 16 23.69 21.19 16.49
CA MET A 16 23.36 19.86 15.94
C MET A 16 22.04 19.27 16.47
N ALA A 17 21.28 20.02 17.29
CA ALA A 17 20.05 19.55 17.94
C ALA A 17 18.75 20.11 17.31
N ILE A 18 18.82 20.71 16.11
CA ILE A 18 17.64 21.21 15.39
C ILE A 18 17.56 20.51 14.03
N SER A 19 17.59 19.17 14.04
CA SER A 19 16.98 18.39 12.96
C SER A 19 15.51 18.18 13.32
N VAL A 20 14.70 19.23 13.10
CA VAL A 20 13.25 19.13 13.23
C VAL A 20 12.76 18.05 12.26
N SER A 21 12.18 17.00 12.81
CA SER A 21 11.55 15.91 12.07
C SER A 21 10.29 16.42 11.35
N PHE A 22 10.46 17.11 10.22
CA PHE A 22 9.33 17.61 9.40
C PHE A 22 8.64 16.52 8.54
N GLY A 23 9.01 15.24 8.70
CA GLY A 23 8.52 14.15 7.83
C GLY A 23 7.40 13.27 8.39
N ALA A 24 7.03 13.39 9.67
CA ALA A 24 6.14 12.40 10.30
C ALA A 24 4.63 12.72 10.18
N VAL A 25 4.26 14.00 9.98
CA VAL A 25 2.85 14.44 10.03
C VAL A 25 2.08 14.09 8.75
N ALA A 26 2.73 14.19 7.58
CA ALA A 26 2.09 13.91 6.28
C ALA A 26 1.65 12.44 6.10
N ASN A 27 2.20 11.51 6.89
CA ASN A 27 1.85 10.09 6.83
C ASN A 27 0.62 9.76 7.71
N GLU A 28 0.36 10.53 8.77
CA GLU A 28 -0.69 10.18 9.72
C GLU A 28 -2.10 10.34 9.13
N SER A 29 -2.39 11.45 8.45
CA SER A 29 -3.68 11.67 7.79
C SER A 29 -3.90 10.72 6.61
N ALA A 30 -2.84 10.46 5.82
CA ALA A 30 -2.85 9.47 4.75
C ALA A 30 -3.16 8.05 5.27
N GLN A 31 -2.50 7.64 6.35
CA GLN A 31 -2.73 6.35 6.99
C GLN A 31 -4.17 6.24 7.52
N LYS A 32 -4.66 7.27 8.22
CA LYS A 32 -6.04 7.30 8.74
C LYS A 32 -7.07 7.23 7.62
N LEU A 33 -6.84 7.94 6.51
CA LEU A 33 -7.68 7.85 5.32
C LEU A 33 -7.68 6.41 4.77
N GLY A 34 -6.51 5.80 4.59
CA GLY A 34 -6.40 4.43 4.11
C GLY A 34 -7.13 3.41 4.99
N VAL A 35 -7.04 3.56 6.32
CA VAL A 35 -7.78 2.73 7.29
C VAL A 35 -9.29 2.95 7.16
N CYS A 36 -9.76 4.20 7.15
CA CYS A 36 -11.18 4.50 6.98
C CYS A 36 -11.74 3.90 5.68
N MET A 37 -11.05 4.11 4.56
CA MET A 37 -11.46 3.55 3.27
C MET A 37 -11.54 2.02 3.34
N SER A 38 -10.58 1.38 4.00
CA SER A 38 -10.53 -0.08 4.15
C SER A 38 -11.67 -0.63 5.01
N ASP A 39 -11.97 0.04 6.12
CA ASP A 39 -13.03 -0.37 7.06
C ASP A 39 -14.43 -0.16 6.48
N SER A 40 -14.60 0.85 5.62
CA SER A 40 -15.86 1.14 4.92
C SER A 40 -16.16 0.18 3.77
N LEU A 41 -15.22 -0.69 3.37
CA LEU A 41 -15.46 -1.73 2.37
C LEU A 41 -16.22 -2.92 2.95
N ASN A 42 -17.36 -3.27 2.34
CA ASN A 42 -18.01 -4.56 2.62
C ASN A 42 -17.35 -5.72 1.86
N GLY A 43 -17.72 -6.96 2.20
CA GLY A 43 -17.12 -8.16 1.58
C GLY A 43 -17.29 -8.26 0.06
N LYS A 44 -18.39 -7.75 -0.51
CA LYS A 44 -18.57 -7.74 -1.97
C LYS A 44 -17.62 -6.73 -2.64
N GLU A 45 -17.45 -5.57 -2.03
CA GLU A 45 -16.55 -4.52 -2.50
C GLU A 45 -15.09 -4.96 -2.44
N ARG A 46 -14.67 -5.63 -1.36
CA ARG A 46 -13.32 -6.20 -1.25
C ARG A 46 -12.99 -7.16 -2.40
N LYS A 47 -13.93 -8.05 -2.76
CA LYS A 47 -13.79 -8.95 -3.92
C LYS A 47 -13.71 -8.21 -5.25
N LYS A 48 -14.50 -7.15 -5.42
CA LYS A 48 -14.48 -6.34 -6.65
C LYS A 48 -13.19 -5.51 -6.76
N LEU A 49 -12.69 -5.01 -5.63
CA LEU A 49 -11.39 -4.36 -5.53
C LEU A 49 -10.25 -5.32 -5.86
N ALA A 50 -10.26 -6.54 -5.30
CA ALA A 50 -9.31 -7.60 -5.62
C ALA A 50 -9.29 -7.93 -7.13
N LYS A 51 -10.47 -8.08 -7.75
CA LYS A 51 -10.59 -8.24 -9.21
C LYS A 51 -9.94 -7.07 -9.95
N TRP A 52 -10.25 -5.83 -9.55
CA TRP A 52 -9.69 -4.65 -10.21
C TRP A 52 -8.16 -4.59 -10.11
N VAL A 53 -7.59 -4.88 -8.92
CA VAL A 53 -6.13 -4.95 -8.74
C VAL A 53 -5.51 -6.00 -9.65
N TYR A 54 -6.07 -7.22 -9.70
CA TYR A 54 -5.59 -8.27 -10.59
C TYR A 54 -5.62 -7.86 -12.07
N LEU A 55 -6.70 -7.22 -12.53
CA LEU A 55 -6.83 -6.72 -13.90
C LEU A 55 -5.83 -5.59 -14.22
N GLY A 56 -5.47 -4.77 -13.24
CA GLY A 56 -4.41 -3.77 -13.40
C GLY A 56 -3.03 -4.41 -13.49
N MET A 57 -2.73 -5.37 -12.60
CA MET A 57 -1.45 -6.07 -12.58
C MET A 57 -1.19 -6.88 -13.86
N SER A 58 -2.23 -7.51 -14.41
CA SER A 58 -2.13 -8.30 -15.64
C SER A 58 -1.83 -7.48 -16.89
N ALA A 59 -1.99 -6.15 -16.85
CA ALA A 59 -1.53 -5.26 -17.92
C ALA A 59 0.01 -5.19 -18.02
N HIS A 60 0.74 -5.67 -17.01
CA HIS A 60 2.20 -5.77 -17.06
C HIS A 60 2.63 -6.63 -18.26
N SER A 61 3.60 -6.16 -19.05
CA SER A 61 3.98 -6.77 -20.34
C SER A 61 4.39 -8.25 -20.23
N THR A 62 5.04 -8.64 -19.14
CA THR A 62 5.42 -10.03 -18.85
C THR A 62 4.23 -10.92 -18.46
N ILE A 63 3.15 -10.35 -17.93
CA ILE A 63 1.99 -11.09 -17.39
C ILE A 63 0.85 -11.15 -18.42
N GLN A 64 0.70 -10.11 -19.23
CA GLN A 64 -0.38 -9.97 -20.21
C GLN A 64 -0.61 -11.21 -21.09
N PRO A 65 0.42 -11.91 -21.60
CA PRO A 65 0.22 -13.12 -22.42
C PRO A 65 -0.49 -14.29 -21.70
N TYR A 66 -0.54 -14.25 -20.36
CA TYR A 66 -1.18 -15.28 -19.52
C TYR A 66 -2.61 -14.89 -19.10
N SER A 67 -3.15 -13.81 -19.64
CA SER A 67 -4.46 -13.26 -19.28
C SER A 67 -5.47 -13.40 -20.42
N ASN A 68 -6.73 -13.72 -20.08
CA ASN A 68 -7.80 -14.00 -21.06
C ASN A 68 -9.04 -13.09 -20.93
N PHE A 69 -8.96 -11.99 -20.19
CA PHE A 69 -10.06 -11.04 -20.04
C PHE A 69 -10.12 -10.06 -21.21
N THR A 70 -11.30 -9.45 -21.41
CA THR A 70 -11.55 -8.48 -22.47
C THR A 70 -11.34 -7.04 -22.01
N GLU A 71 -11.21 -6.10 -22.94
CA GLU A 71 -11.23 -4.66 -22.61
C GLU A 71 -12.52 -4.24 -21.90
N LYS A 72 -13.65 -4.88 -22.24
CA LYS A 72 -14.93 -4.65 -21.57
C LYS A 72 -14.89 -5.05 -20.10
N ASP A 73 -14.25 -6.17 -19.76
CA ASP A 73 -14.10 -6.60 -18.36
C ASP A 73 -13.31 -5.58 -17.53
N VAL A 74 -12.30 -4.96 -18.13
CA VAL A 74 -11.47 -3.92 -17.52
C VAL A 74 -12.28 -2.63 -17.34
N ASP A 75 -12.99 -2.17 -18.38
CA ASP A 75 -13.83 -0.97 -18.32
C ASP A 75 -14.96 -1.09 -17.28
N GLU A 76 -15.65 -2.22 -17.22
CA GLU A 76 -16.66 -2.48 -16.20
C GLU A 76 -16.07 -2.46 -14.78
N SER A 77 -14.86 -3.00 -14.61
CA SER A 77 -14.14 -2.95 -13.33
C SER A 77 -13.75 -1.53 -12.95
N ASN A 78 -13.29 -0.72 -13.91
CA ASN A 78 -12.92 0.67 -13.70
C ASN A 78 -14.14 1.54 -13.34
N LYS A 79 -15.27 1.36 -14.04
CA LYS A 79 -16.53 2.07 -13.74
C LYS A 79 -17.00 1.77 -12.32
N TYR A 80 -16.97 0.49 -11.93
CA TYR A 80 -17.32 0.10 -10.57
C TYR A 80 -16.39 0.74 -9.54
N LEU A 81 -15.07 0.65 -9.73
CA LEU A 81 -14.13 1.20 -8.76
C LEU A 81 -14.20 2.73 -8.69
N GLY A 82 -14.39 3.42 -9.80
CA GLY A 82 -14.59 4.87 -9.81
C GLY A 82 -15.76 5.31 -8.94
N ALA A 83 -16.90 4.63 -9.04
CA ALA A 83 -18.05 4.87 -8.17
C ALA A 83 -17.76 4.55 -6.70
N LEU A 84 -17.09 3.42 -6.43
CA LEU A 84 -16.73 3.00 -5.08
C LEU A 84 -15.79 4.02 -4.40
N VAL A 85 -14.71 4.40 -5.08
CA VAL A 85 -13.75 5.40 -4.58
C VAL A 85 -14.42 6.76 -4.37
N THR A 86 -15.32 7.15 -5.27
CA THR A 86 -16.12 8.37 -5.09
C THR A 86 -16.87 8.32 -3.75
N ARG A 87 -17.67 7.29 -3.52
CA ARG A 87 -18.41 7.11 -2.26
C ARG A 87 -17.47 7.13 -1.04
N LEU A 88 -16.38 6.36 -1.10
CA LEU A 88 -15.42 6.27 0.01
C LEU A 88 -14.85 7.65 0.38
N LEU A 89 -14.53 8.48 -0.62
CA LEU A 89 -13.90 9.78 -0.39
C LEU A 89 -14.91 10.89 -0.08
N THR A 90 -16.15 10.83 -0.58
CA THR A 90 -17.11 11.92 -0.46
C THR A 90 -18.19 11.68 0.59
N GLU A 91 -18.45 10.43 0.96
CA GLU A 91 -19.52 10.04 1.88
C GLU A 91 -18.97 9.33 3.12
N ASP A 92 -18.11 8.31 2.94
CA ASP A 92 -17.66 7.48 4.06
C ASP A 92 -16.50 8.13 4.85
N CYS A 93 -15.54 8.75 4.15
CA CYS A 93 -14.31 9.32 4.74
C CYS A 93 -14.02 10.80 4.36
N PRO A 94 -15.01 11.71 4.25
CA PRO A 94 -14.81 13.03 3.65
C PRO A 94 -13.84 13.94 4.40
N ASP A 95 -13.89 13.95 5.73
CA ASP A 95 -13.01 14.80 6.54
C ASP A 95 -11.55 14.34 6.45
N LEU A 96 -11.32 13.02 6.51
CA LEU A 96 -9.99 12.44 6.35
C LEU A 96 -9.45 12.65 4.94
N ALA A 97 -10.29 12.53 3.91
CA ALA A 97 -9.90 12.80 2.53
C ALA A 97 -9.46 14.26 2.35
N LYS A 98 -10.19 15.20 2.96
CA LYS A 98 -9.85 16.62 2.95
C LYS A 98 -8.54 16.91 3.68
N SER A 99 -8.36 16.37 4.88
CA SER A 99 -7.13 16.54 5.66
C SER A 99 -5.91 15.95 4.94
N ALA A 100 -6.03 14.72 4.43
CA ALA A 100 -4.96 14.08 3.66
C ALA A 100 -4.55 14.92 2.44
N LEU A 101 -5.52 15.48 1.71
CA LEU A 101 -5.24 16.36 0.57
C LEU A 101 -4.50 17.64 0.99
N GLN A 102 -4.93 18.27 2.10
CA GLN A 102 -4.35 19.52 2.60
C GLN A 102 -2.92 19.34 3.11
N GLU A 103 -2.63 18.21 3.73
CA GLU A 103 -1.35 17.95 4.40
C GLU A 103 -0.31 17.31 3.47
N GLY A 104 -0.72 16.37 2.61
CA GLY A 104 0.20 15.56 1.80
C GLY A 104 -0.13 15.49 0.32
N GLY A 105 -1.16 16.21 -0.16
CA GLY A 105 -1.49 16.28 -1.58
C GLY A 105 -1.74 14.91 -2.21
N SER A 106 -1.29 14.71 -3.44
CA SER A 106 -1.45 13.43 -4.16
C SER A 106 -0.73 12.26 -3.48
N GLN A 107 0.41 12.52 -2.83
CA GLN A 107 1.18 11.47 -2.15
C GLN A 107 0.41 10.86 -0.98
N ALA A 108 -0.39 11.65 -0.27
CA ALA A 108 -1.26 11.14 0.78
C ALA A 108 -2.31 10.16 0.25
N PHE A 109 -2.85 10.42 -0.94
CA PHE A 109 -3.77 9.50 -1.61
C PHE A 109 -3.05 8.24 -2.07
N GLU A 110 -1.87 8.34 -2.66
CA GLU A 110 -1.07 7.17 -3.04
C GLU A 110 -0.82 6.24 -1.84
N HIS A 111 -0.47 6.81 -0.69
CA HIS A 111 -0.28 6.04 0.55
C HIS A 111 -1.59 5.42 1.06
N ALA A 112 -2.69 6.18 1.09
CA ALA A 112 -4.01 5.68 1.48
C ALA A 112 -4.48 4.53 0.56
N PHE A 113 -4.31 4.68 -0.76
CA PHE A 113 -4.58 3.62 -1.73
C PHE A 113 -3.65 2.42 -1.56
N GLY A 114 -2.42 2.61 -1.11
CA GLY A 114 -1.52 1.53 -0.70
C GLY A 114 -2.13 0.65 0.39
N VAL A 115 -2.73 1.25 1.42
CA VAL A 115 -3.43 0.51 2.50
C VAL A 115 -4.65 -0.23 1.95
N VAL A 116 -5.47 0.41 1.11
CA VAL A 116 -6.62 -0.24 0.46
C VAL A 116 -6.17 -1.40 -0.46
N GLY A 117 -5.03 -1.25 -1.14
CA GLY A 117 -4.42 -2.29 -1.95
C GLY A 117 -3.97 -3.51 -1.14
N GLN A 118 -3.54 -3.31 0.12
CA GLN A 118 -3.25 -4.43 1.03
C GLN A 118 -4.52 -5.25 1.32
N VAL A 119 -5.68 -4.61 1.50
CA VAL A 119 -6.96 -5.32 1.67
C VAL A 119 -7.30 -6.14 0.43
N ALA A 120 -7.07 -5.59 -0.77
CA ALA A 120 -7.27 -6.31 -2.01
C ALA A 120 -6.40 -7.58 -2.08
N MET A 121 -5.12 -7.46 -1.72
CA MET A 121 -4.21 -8.61 -1.72
C MET A 121 -4.58 -9.64 -0.65
N GLN A 122 -4.99 -9.20 0.54
CA GLN A 122 -5.48 -10.08 1.60
C GLN A 122 -6.71 -10.86 1.15
N GLU A 123 -7.65 -10.22 0.46
CA GLU A 123 -8.83 -10.89 -0.11
C GLU A 123 -8.41 -11.98 -1.12
N ILE A 124 -7.44 -11.71 -1.98
CA ILE A 124 -6.92 -12.70 -2.94
C ILE A 124 -6.25 -13.88 -2.21
N MET A 125 -5.42 -13.61 -1.19
CA MET A 125 -4.70 -14.65 -0.45
C MET A 125 -5.61 -15.50 0.45
N ALA A 126 -6.73 -14.94 0.93
CA ALA A 126 -7.70 -15.67 1.74
C ALA A 126 -8.40 -16.80 0.96
N GLU A 127 -8.41 -16.74 -0.37
CA GLU A 127 -8.93 -17.82 -1.21
C GLU A 127 -7.97 -19.03 -1.18
N SER A 128 -8.48 -20.16 -0.67
CA SER A 128 -7.71 -21.40 -0.52
C SER A 128 -7.09 -21.90 -1.83
N SER A 129 -7.77 -21.69 -2.97
CA SER A 129 -7.29 -22.05 -4.29
C SER A 129 -6.03 -21.28 -4.69
N VAL A 130 -5.90 -20.02 -4.27
CA VAL A 130 -4.72 -19.21 -4.55
C VAL A 130 -3.56 -19.65 -3.67
N SER A 131 -3.80 -19.85 -2.37
CA SER A 131 -2.78 -20.37 -1.45
C SER A 131 -2.23 -21.72 -1.91
N GLN A 132 -3.08 -22.65 -2.34
CA GLN A 132 -2.66 -23.94 -2.91
C GLN A 132 -1.84 -23.77 -4.20
N SER A 133 -2.27 -22.86 -5.08
CA SER A 133 -1.55 -22.58 -6.32
C SER A 133 -0.16 -22.01 -6.07
N LEU A 134 -0.04 -21.11 -5.09
CA LEU A 134 1.24 -20.54 -4.67
C LEU A 134 2.14 -21.53 -3.95
N ALA A 135 1.59 -22.48 -3.18
CA ALA A 135 2.38 -23.54 -2.53
C ALA A 135 2.84 -24.63 -3.51
N ALA A 136 2.29 -24.68 -4.73
CA ALA A 136 2.57 -25.75 -5.69
C ALA A 136 4.03 -25.84 -6.15
N PHE A 137 4.91 -24.86 -5.85
CA PHE A 137 6.35 -24.97 -6.10
C PHE A 137 7.04 -25.95 -5.15
N GLU A 138 6.46 -26.25 -3.98
CA GLU A 138 7.08 -27.07 -2.94
C GLU A 138 7.50 -28.46 -3.44
N LYS A 139 6.74 -29.04 -4.38
CA LYS A 139 7.07 -30.32 -5.04
C LYS A 139 8.38 -30.30 -5.83
N TYR A 140 8.92 -29.12 -6.12
CA TYR A 140 10.18 -28.94 -6.84
C TYR A 140 11.33 -28.55 -5.92
N LEU A 141 11.12 -28.46 -4.61
CA LEU A 141 12.18 -28.17 -3.65
C LEU A 141 13.14 -29.36 -3.55
N ASP A 142 14.43 -29.03 -3.50
CA ASP A 142 15.51 -29.98 -3.24
C ASP A 142 15.45 -30.39 -1.76
N GLN A 143 14.82 -31.53 -1.51
CA GLN A 143 14.61 -32.04 -0.17
C GLN A 143 15.93 -32.39 0.52
N GLU A 144 16.95 -32.82 -0.22
CA GLU A 144 18.26 -33.13 0.36
C GLU A 144 18.93 -31.87 0.88
N LYS A 145 18.90 -30.78 0.10
CA LYS A 145 19.43 -29.48 0.58
C LYS A 145 18.63 -28.90 1.72
N PHE A 146 17.29 -28.99 1.68
CA PHE A 146 16.45 -28.55 2.80
C PHE A 146 16.78 -29.33 4.07
N ASN A 147 16.85 -30.66 3.98
CA ASN A 147 17.21 -31.53 5.10
C ASN A 147 18.60 -31.21 5.64
N SER A 148 19.57 -30.89 4.79
CA SER A 148 20.93 -30.53 5.24
C SER A 148 21.01 -29.25 6.08
N VAL A 149 19.98 -28.39 6.01
CA VAL A 149 19.91 -27.13 6.77
C VAL A 149 18.98 -27.23 7.98
N PHE A 150 17.89 -27.98 7.86
CA PHE A 150 16.80 -27.99 8.84
C PHE A 150 16.65 -29.29 9.65
N ASN A 151 17.41 -30.35 9.34
CA ASN A 151 17.45 -31.59 10.15
C ASN A 151 18.73 -31.70 10.99
#